data_AF-A8AAN5-F1
#
_entry.id   AF-A8AAN5-F1
#
_cell.length_a   1.000
_cell.length_b   1.000
_cell.length_c   1.000
_cell.angle_alpha   90.00
_cell.angle_beta   90.00
_cell.angle_gamma   90.00
#
_symmetry.space_group_name_H-M   'P 1'
#
loop_
_entity.id
_entity.type
_entity.pdbx_description
1 polymer ?
#
loop_
_entity_poly.entity_id
_entity_poly.type
_entity_poly.pdbx_seq_one_letter_code
_entity_poly.pdbx_strand_id
1 'polypeptide(L)'
;MERRTKETVVKVEKCERASADVEIPFFRHMLETFLKHSGLAACISARDLQGFDDHHLVEDVAIVLGRFLKEEFAKKVEEGTLKRFTWSLVPMDEALARCALDVSGRGGFYGSMEFEREEIGGLALENVEHFFETLAREARITLHLDLLKGKNDHHKVEALFKAFAKCVSEALGYGGELSTKGVIEINGQ
;
A
#
# COMPACT_ATOMS: atom_id res chain seq x y z
N MET A 1 9.82 5.32 10.90
CA MET A 1 10.60 4.28 10.20
C MET A 1 11.42 4.94 9.10
N GLU A 2 12.69 4.56 8.95
CA GLU A 2 13.59 5.14 7.95
C GLU A 2 14.46 4.05 7.32
N ARG A 3 14.76 4.18 6.02
CA ARG A 3 15.72 3.36 5.29
C ARG A 3 16.58 4.28 4.42
N ARG A 4 17.89 4.09 4.47
CA ARG A 4 18.88 4.82 3.68
C ARG A 4 19.81 3.84 2.98
N THR A 5 19.97 3.97 1.67
CA THR A 5 20.95 3.23 0.86
C THR A 5 21.83 4.22 0.11
N LYS A 6 22.62 3.70 -0.84
CA LYS A 6 23.34 4.53 -1.81
C LYS A 6 22.41 5.07 -2.92
N GLU A 7 21.21 4.51 -3.04
CA GLU A 7 20.23 4.84 -4.09
C GLU A 7 19.14 5.75 -3.54
N THR A 8 18.64 5.50 -2.33
CA THR A 8 17.48 6.23 -1.82
C THR A 8 17.60 6.61 -0.35
N VAL A 9 16.78 7.60 0.05
CA VAL A 9 16.45 7.89 1.44
C VAL A 9 14.93 7.93 1.55
N VAL A 10 14.36 7.03 2.35
CA VAL A 10 12.91 6.91 2.55
C VAL A 10 12.58 6.93 4.03
N LYS A 11 11.60 7.75 4.41
CA LYS A 11 11.09 7.88 5.77
C LYS A 11 9.57 7.86 5.79
N VAL A 12 9.00 7.08 6.70
CA VAL A 12 7.56 7.07 7.01
C VAL A 12 7.40 7.26 8.52
N GLU A 13 6.69 8.29 8.93
CA GLU A 13 6.47 8.62 10.35
C GLU A 13 5.03 9.00 10.64
N LYS A 14 4.59 8.83 11.90
CA LYS A 14 3.28 9.32 12.33
C LYS A 14 3.28 10.84 12.33
N CYS A 15 2.19 11.45 11.86
CA CYS A 15 2.03 12.90 11.89
C CYS A 15 0.55 13.30 11.96
N GLU A 16 0.26 14.49 12.46
CA GLU A 16 -1.12 14.97 12.59
C GLU A 16 -1.79 15.22 11.24
N ARG A 17 -1.01 15.72 10.26
CA ARG A 17 -1.49 16.00 8.91
C ARG A 17 -0.75 15.13 7.92
N ALA A 18 -1.44 14.09 7.45
CA ALA A 18 -0.88 13.15 6.49
C ALA A 18 -0.43 13.85 5.19
N SER A 19 0.73 13.44 4.68
CA SER A 19 1.33 14.03 3.47
C SER A 19 2.32 13.05 2.82
N ALA A 20 2.57 13.26 1.52
CA ALA A 20 3.64 12.58 0.82
C ALA A 20 4.52 13.60 0.09
N ASP A 21 5.84 13.46 0.25
CA ASP A 21 6.84 14.29 -0.40
C ASP A 21 7.83 13.39 -1.14
N VAL A 22 7.48 13.05 -2.37
CA VAL A 22 8.23 12.18 -3.28
C VAL A 22 8.37 12.88 -4.62
N GLU A 23 9.55 12.84 -5.24
CA GLU A 23 9.82 13.63 -6.44
C GLU A 23 9.01 13.21 -7.68
N ILE A 24 8.58 11.95 -7.75
CA ILE A 24 7.72 11.44 -8.82
C ILE A 24 6.28 11.96 -8.64
N PRO A 25 5.78 12.87 -9.50
CA PRO A 25 4.50 13.55 -9.27
C PRO A 25 3.29 12.62 -9.16
N PHE A 26 3.18 11.64 -10.06
CA PHE A 26 2.03 10.73 -10.06
C PHE A 26 2.07 9.77 -8.87
N PHE A 27 3.25 9.26 -8.51
CA PHE A 27 3.41 8.41 -7.33
C PHE A 27 3.13 9.17 -6.03
N ARG A 28 3.58 10.43 -5.91
CA ARG A 28 3.20 11.32 -4.81
C ARG A 28 1.69 11.40 -4.67
N HIS A 29 0.98 11.64 -5.78
CA HIS A 29 -0.48 11.69 -5.80
C HIS A 29 -1.13 10.36 -5.36
N MET A 30 -0.57 9.21 -5.77
CA MET A 30 -1.05 7.89 -5.34
C MET A 30 -0.84 7.65 -3.84
N LEU A 31 0.29 8.06 -3.27
CA LEU A 31 0.56 7.98 -1.84
C LEU A 31 -0.36 8.90 -1.03
N GLU A 32 -0.60 10.14 -1.48
CA GLU A 32 -1.58 11.05 -0.87
C GLU A 32 -3.00 10.47 -0.91
N THR A 33 -3.38 9.87 -2.04
CA THR A 33 -4.66 9.16 -2.22
C THR A 33 -4.77 8.01 -1.23
N PHE A 34 -3.73 7.19 -1.09
CA PHE A 34 -3.68 6.11 -0.11
C PHE A 34 -3.84 6.62 1.31
N LEU A 35 -3.07 7.61 1.74
CA LEU A 35 -3.14 8.18 3.09
C LEU A 35 -4.53 8.73 3.40
N LYS A 36 -5.11 9.48 2.45
CA LYS A 36 -6.45 10.07 2.58
C LYS A 36 -7.53 9.00 2.76
N HIS A 37 -7.51 7.96 1.95
CA HIS A 37 -8.57 6.95 1.95
C HIS A 37 -8.37 5.82 2.96
N SER A 38 -7.14 5.64 3.48
CA SER A 38 -6.86 4.70 4.58
C SER A 38 -7.16 5.31 5.95
N GLY A 39 -7.13 6.63 6.07
CA GLY A 39 -7.22 7.32 7.36
C GLY A 39 -5.92 7.21 8.18
N LEU A 40 -4.82 6.78 7.57
CA LEU A 40 -3.51 6.72 8.21
C LEU A 40 -2.94 8.12 8.42
N ALA A 41 -2.70 8.46 9.68
CA ALA A 41 -2.02 9.68 10.11
C ALA A 41 -0.49 9.52 9.96
N ALA A 42 -0.01 9.52 8.71
CA ALA A 42 1.40 9.31 8.39
C ALA A 42 1.93 10.29 7.33
N CYS A 43 3.22 10.62 7.46
CA CYS A 43 3.97 11.47 6.56
C CYS A 43 5.05 10.62 5.89
N ILE A 44 5.10 10.67 4.56
CA ILE A 44 6.03 9.90 3.73
C ILE A 44 6.98 10.88 3.05
N SER A 45 8.29 10.69 3.18
CA SER A 45 9.28 11.41 2.40
C SER A 45 10.25 10.43 1.74
N ALA A 46 10.54 10.68 0.45
CA ALA A 46 11.43 9.84 -0.32
C ALA A 46 12.27 10.68 -1.29
N ARG A 47 13.54 10.33 -1.44
CA ARG A 47 14.49 10.94 -2.37
C ARG A 47 15.32 9.87 -3.06
N ASP A 48 15.44 9.98 -4.37
CA ASP A 48 16.44 9.30 -5.18
C ASP A 48 17.76 10.10 -5.12
N LEU A 49 18.86 9.36 -5.03
CA LEU A 49 20.23 9.89 -4.95
C LEU A 49 21.00 9.66 -6.26
N GLN A 50 20.48 8.87 -7.20
CA GLN A 50 21.16 8.45 -8.42
C GLN A 50 20.46 8.90 -9.71
N GLY A 51 19.12 8.95 -9.72
CA GLY A 51 18.35 9.52 -10.85
C GLY A 51 18.39 8.66 -12.11
N PHE A 52 18.47 7.33 -11.99
CA PHE A 52 18.50 6.42 -13.14
C PHE A 52 17.11 6.19 -13.72
N ASP A 53 16.17 5.75 -12.88
CA ASP A 53 14.76 5.52 -13.17
C ASP A 53 13.95 5.63 -11.85
N ASP A 54 12.65 5.36 -11.90
CA ASP A 54 11.75 5.43 -10.74
C ASP A 54 11.77 4.16 -9.87
N HIS A 55 12.38 3.07 -10.34
CA HIS A 55 12.21 1.73 -9.78
C HIS A 55 12.64 1.64 -8.31
N HIS A 56 13.89 1.99 -8.02
CA HIS A 56 14.42 1.89 -6.65
C HIS A 56 13.67 2.80 -5.67
N LEU A 57 13.26 3.99 -6.10
CA LEU A 57 12.52 4.92 -5.25
C LEU A 57 11.13 4.36 -4.92
N VAL A 58 10.42 3.80 -5.90
CA VAL A 58 9.09 3.20 -5.71
C VAL A 58 9.18 1.93 -4.86
N GLU A 59 10.13 1.04 -5.13
CA GLU A 59 10.37 -0.18 -4.33
C GLU A 59 10.70 0.17 -2.88
N ASP A 60 11.60 1.12 -2.63
CA ASP A 60 12.03 1.45 -1.28
C ASP A 60 10.92 2.15 -0.48
N VAL A 61 10.04 2.92 -1.14
CA VAL A 61 8.81 3.41 -0.52
C VAL A 61 7.88 2.25 -0.15
N ALA A 62 7.69 1.27 -1.04
CA ALA A 62 6.90 0.07 -0.74
C ALA A 62 7.44 -0.67 0.48
N ILE A 63 8.78 -0.80 0.60
CA ILE A 63 9.43 -1.47 1.72
C ILE A 63 9.16 -0.75 3.03
N VAL A 64 9.44 0.55 3.10
CA VAL A 64 9.30 1.30 4.37
C VAL A 64 7.83 1.46 4.75
N LEU A 65 6.95 1.70 3.78
CA LEU A 65 5.51 1.78 4.03
C LEU A 65 4.93 0.42 4.47
N GLY A 66 5.33 -0.68 3.83
CA GLY A 66 4.88 -2.02 4.20
C GLY A 66 5.26 -2.37 5.64
N ARG A 67 6.52 -2.13 6.02
CA ARG A 67 6.97 -2.32 7.41
C ARG A 67 6.23 -1.40 8.39
N PHE A 68 5.94 -0.16 8.02
CA PHE A 68 5.14 0.74 8.85
C PHE A 68 3.72 0.19 9.05
N LEU A 69 3.07 -0.29 8.00
CA LEU A 69 1.75 -0.94 8.09
C LEU A 69 1.79 -2.18 8.97
N LYS A 70 2.83 -3.00 8.88
CA LYS A 70 3.03 -4.16 9.77
C LYS A 70 2.99 -3.75 11.25
N GLU A 71 3.68 -2.67 11.62
CA GLU A 71 3.67 -2.16 12.99
C GLU A 71 2.29 -1.65 13.42
N GLU A 72 1.55 -0.98 12.53
CA GLU A 72 0.19 -0.51 12.82
C GLU A 72 -0.80 -1.67 12.98
N PHE A 73 -0.68 -2.71 12.14
CA PHE A 73 -1.47 -3.93 12.29
C PHE A 73 -1.12 -4.68 13.58
N ALA A 74 0.15 -4.77 13.96
CA ALA A 74 0.58 -5.40 15.21
C ALA A 74 -0.08 -4.73 16.43
N LYS A 75 -0.10 -3.39 16.46
CA LYS A 75 -0.80 -2.64 17.53
C LYS A 75 -2.28 -2.97 17.60
N LYS A 76 -2.95 -3.10 16.45
CA LYS A 76 -4.37 -3.47 16.40
C LYS A 76 -4.64 -4.91 16.83
N VAL A 77 -3.70 -5.83 16.60
CA VAL A 77 -3.76 -7.19 17.16
C VAL A 77 -3.62 -7.16 18.68
N GLU A 78 -2.64 -6.43 19.21
CA GLU A 78 -2.42 -6.27 20.66
C GLU A 78 -3.63 -5.64 21.37
N GLU A 79 -4.26 -4.64 20.74
CA GLU A 79 -5.49 -4.00 21.22
C GLU A 79 -6.73 -4.91 21.10
N GLY A 80 -6.65 -6.02 20.36
CA GLY A 80 -7.80 -6.89 20.09
C GLY A 80 -8.85 -6.26 19.19
N THR A 81 -8.47 -5.26 18.37
CA THR A 81 -9.41 -4.47 17.56
C THR A 81 -9.24 -4.66 16.06
N LEU A 82 -8.22 -5.38 15.60
CA LEU A 82 -7.96 -5.57 14.17
C LEU A 82 -9.15 -6.23 13.44
N LYS A 83 -9.57 -5.71 12.28
CA LYS A 83 -10.41 -6.48 11.36
C LYS A 83 -9.53 -7.26 10.39
N ARG A 84 -9.28 -8.53 10.69
CA ARG A 84 -8.32 -9.37 9.95
C ARG A 84 -8.60 -9.47 8.45
N PHE A 85 -9.86 -9.73 8.09
CA PHE A 85 -10.29 -9.88 6.70
C PHE A 85 -11.10 -8.67 6.26
N THR A 86 -10.63 -7.99 5.23
CA THR A 86 -11.32 -6.85 4.62
C THR A 86 -11.37 -6.98 3.11
N TRP A 87 -12.33 -6.31 2.50
CA TRP A 87 -12.45 -6.29 1.05
C TRP A 87 -13.09 -4.99 0.60
N SER A 88 -12.85 -4.62 -0.66
CA SER A 88 -13.43 -3.45 -1.27
C SER A 88 -13.62 -3.66 -2.77
N LEU A 89 -14.59 -2.93 -3.32
CA LEU A 89 -14.79 -2.76 -4.74
C LEU A 89 -14.89 -1.25 -4.98
N VAL A 90 -13.94 -0.68 -5.71
CA VAL A 90 -13.82 0.77 -5.88
C VAL A 90 -13.81 1.15 -7.35
N PRO A 91 -14.78 1.95 -7.81
CA PRO A 91 -14.73 2.53 -9.13
C PRO A 91 -13.90 3.82 -9.17
N MET A 92 -13.40 4.15 -10.36
CA MET A 92 -12.92 5.46 -10.74
C MET A 92 -13.40 5.67 -12.18
N ASP A 93 -14.51 6.39 -12.34
CA ASP A 93 -15.26 6.46 -13.60
C ASP A 93 -15.50 5.06 -14.23
N GLU A 94 -14.91 4.78 -15.39
CA GLU A 94 -15.07 3.51 -16.09
C GLU A 94 -14.19 2.37 -15.53
N ALA A 95 -13.18 2.70 -14.71
CA ALA A 95 -12.32 1.74 -14.06
C ALA A 95 -12.97 1.14 -12.81
N LEU A 96 -12.66 -0.13 -12.51
CA LEU A 96 -13.13 -0.84 -11.34
C LEU A 96 -12.03 -1.74 -10.79
N ALA A 97 -11.64 -1.50 -9.55
CA ALA A 97 -10.67 -2.32 -8.83
C ALA A 97 -11.33 -3.09 -7.68
N ARG A 98 -10.86 -4.31 -7.45
CA ARG A 98 -11.24 -5.16 -6.30
C ARG A 98 -10.02 -5.39 -5.42
N CYS A 99 -10.19 -5.21 -4.12
CA CYS A 99 -9.20 -5.63 -3.13
C CYS A 99 -9.81 -6.64 -2.16
N ALA A 100 -9.07 -7.70 -1.82
CA ALA A 100 -9.32 -8.55 -0.66
C ALA A 100 -8.02 -8.69 0.13
N LEU A 101 -8.08 -8.41 1.42
CA LEU A 101 -6.93 -8.30 2.31
C LEU A 101 -7.11 -9.24 3.51
N ASP A 102 -6.09 -10.07 3.77
CA ASP A 102 -5.92 -10.83 5.02
C ASP A 102 -4.66 -10.32 5.72
N VAL A 103 -4.82 -9.71 6.89
CA VAL A 103 -3.72 -9.34 7.79
C VAL A 103 -3.24 -10.61 8.49
N SER A 104 -2.43 -11.37 7.74
CA SER A 104 -2.30 -12.81 7.95
C SER A 104 -1.01 -13.24 8.63
N GLY A 105 -0.02 -12.34 8.70
CA GLY A 105 1.38 -12.65 9.05
C GLY A 105 2.19 -13.26 7.89
N ARG A 106 1.55 -13.51 6.73
CA ARG A 106 2.14 -14.14 5.54
C ARG A 106 2.11 -13.17 4.36
N GLY A 107 3.28 -12.69 3.97
CA GLY A 107 3.44 -11.80 2.82
C GLY A 107 3.19 -12.52 1.51
N GLY A 108 2.25 -12.01 0.72
CA GLY A 108 1.96 -12.51 -0.62
C GLY A 108 1.01 -11.59 -1.37
N PHE A 109 1.28 -11.41 -2.65
CA PHE A 109 0.46 -10.61 -3.56
C PHE A 109 -0.08 -11.50 -4.67
N TYR A 110 -1.37 -11.33 -4.98
CA TYR A 110 -2.10 -12.13 -5.96
C TYR A 110 -3.11 -11.25 -6.69
N GLY A 111 -2.71 -10.70 -7.83
CA GLY A 111 -3.55 -9.78 -8.58
C GLY A 111 -3.26 -9.84 -10.07
N SER A 112 -4.11 -9.17 -10.84
CA SER A 112 -3.87 -8.90 -12.24
C SER A 112 -4.13 -7.42 -12.51
N MET A 113 -3.15 -6.76 -13.12
CA MET A 113 -3.18 -5.35 -13.48
C MET A 113 -2.73 -5.22 -14.93
N GLU A 114 -3.61 -4.77 -15.82
CA GLU A 114 -3.29 -4.56 -17.22
C GLU A 114 -3.38 -3.06 -17.58
N PHE A 115 -2.24 -2.52 -18.00
CA PHE A 115 -2.08 -1.13 -18.41
C PHE A 115 -1.71 -1.05 -19.89
N GLU A 116 -2.16 0.01 -20.56
CA GLU A 116 -1.85 0.24 -21.98
C GLU A 116 -0.67 1.21 -22.16
N ARG A 117 -0.49 2.14 -21.21
CA ARG A 117 0.60 3.12 -21.16
C ARG A 117 1.84 2.52 -20.50
N GLU A 118 3.01 2.99 -20.92
CA GLU A 118 4.27 2.68 -20.25
C GLU A 118 4.42 3.49 -18.94
N GLU A 119 3.98 4.75 -18.94
CA GLU A 119 4.13 5.65 -17.80
C GLU A 119 2.98 6.66 -17.61
N ILE A 120 2.86 7.16 -16.38
CA ILE A 120 2.02 8.29 -16.00
C ILE A 120 2.81 9.22 -15.08
N GLY A 121 3.07 10.45 -15.52
CA GLY A 121 3.62 11.50 -14.66
C GLY A 121 4.88 11.09 -13.90
N GLY A 122 5.80 10.41 -14.59
CA GLY A 122 7.09 9.94 -14.06
C GLY A 122 7.06 8.62 -13.31
N LEU A 123 5.90 7.95 -13.20
CA LEU A 123 5.80 6.58 -12.67
C LEU A 123 5.65 5.61 -13.83
N ALA A 124 6.59 4.70 -14.00
CA ALA A 124 6.46 3.56 -14.91
C ALA A 124 5.38 2.61 -14.38
N LEU A 125 4.44 2.20 -15.23
CA LEU A 125 3.26 1.45 -14.78
C LEU A 125 3.57 0.01 -14.37
N GLU A 126 4.69 -0.55 -14.83
CA GLU A 126 5.22 -1.83 -14.32
C GLU A 126 5.55 -1.76 -12.81
N ASN A 127 5.95 -0.58 -12.31
CA ASN A 127 6.27 -0.39 -10.91
C ASN A 127 5.04 -0.35 -10.00
N VAL A 128 3.82 -0.24 -10.54
CA VAL A 128 2.58 -0.27 -9.74
C VAL A 128 2.35 -1.66 -9.15
N GLU A 129 2.49 -2.71 -9.96
CA GLU A 129 2.36 -4.10 -9.47
C GLU A 129 3.51 -4.43 -8.52
N HIS A 130 4.74 -4.06 -8.92
CA HIS A 130 5.94 -4.27 -8.10
C HIS A 130 5.84 -3.59 -6.73
N PHE A 131 5.27 -2.37 -6.66
CA PHE A 131 4.98 -1.66 -5.42
C PHE A 131 4.07 -2.48 -4.49
N PHE A 132 2.95 -3.01 -5.00
CA PHE A 132 2.02 -3.77 -4.17
C PHE A 132 2.57 -5.13 -3.76
N GLU A 133 3.34 -5.80 -4.63
CA GLU A 133 4.04 -7.04 -4.30
C GLU A 133 5.02 -6.84 -3.14
N THR A 134 5.92 -5.87 -3.28
CA THR A 134 6.92 -5.53 -2.26
C THR A 134 6.25 -5.07 -0.97
N LEU A 135 5.23 -4.22 -1.05
CA LEU A 135 4.48 -3.75 0.12
C LEU A 135 3.82 -4.92 0.86
N ALA A 136 3.14 -5.83 0.14
CA ALA A 136 2.46 -6.97 0.76
C ALA A 136 3.44 -7.90 1.48
N ARG A 137 4.62 -8.14 0.86
CA ARG A 137 5.71 -8.91 1.46
C ARG A 137 6.18 -8.31 2.78
N GLU A 138 6.47 -7.01 2.78
CA GLU A 138 7.04 -6.30 3.93
C GLU A 138 6.00 -6.04 5.02
N ALA A 139 4.73 -5.83 4.65
CA ALA A 139 3.60 -5.71 5.57
C ALA A 139 3.16 -7.05 6.18
N ARG A 140 3.64 -8.18 5.64
CA ARG A 140 3.26 -9.55 6.05
C ARG A 140 1.75 -9.79 5.92
N ILE A 141 1.18 -9.30 4.82
CA ILE A 141 -0.24 -9.44 4.49
C ILE A 141 -0.41 -10.29 3.24
N THR A 142 -1.54 -10.97 3.16
CA THR A 142 -1.98 -11.63 1.92
C THR A 142 -2.93 -10.68 1.21
N LEU A 143 -2.48 -10.16 0.07
CA LEU A 143 -3.18 -9.13 -0.70
C LEU A 143 -3.64 -9.69 -2.05
N HIS A 144 -4.95 -9.72 -2.26
CA HIS A 144 -5.53 -9.83 -3.59
C HIS A 144 -5.94 -8.44 -4.07
N LEU A 145 -5.46 -8.04 -5.25
CA LEU A 145 -5.75 -6.72 -5.82
C LEU A 145 -5.86 -6.82 -7.34
N ASP A 146 -7.08 -6.76 -7.85
CA ASP A 146 -7.39 -6.98 -9.26
C ASP A 146 -7.98 -5.73 -9.88
N LEU A 147 -7.53 -5.43 -11.09
CA LEU A 147 -8.26 -4.53 -11.97
C LEU A 147 -9.28 -5.33 -12.78
N LEU A 148 -10.57 -5.07 -12.55
CA LEU A 148 -11.65 -5.83 -13.20
C LEU A 148 -12.02 -5.27 -14.58
N LYS A 149 -11.87 -3.95 -14.76
CA LYS A 149 -12.10 -3.23 -16.02
C LYS A 149 -11.57 -1.80 -15.90
N GLY A 150 -11.36 -1.16 -17.02
CA GLY A 150 -11.02 0.27 -17.14
C GLY A 150 -10.44 0.56 -18.51
N LYS A 151 -10.46 1.82 -18.93
CA LYS A 151 -9.84 2.25 -20.20
C LYS A 151 -8.71 3.24 -19.98
N ASN A 152 -8.89 4.17 -19.04
CA ASN A 152 -7.89 5.14 -18.68
C ASN A 152 -6.96 4.59 -17.58
N ASP A 153 -5.67 4.47 -17.86
CA ASP A 153 -4.72 3.93 -16.89
C ASP A 153 -4.54 4.78 -15.63
N HIS A 154 -4.77 6.10 -15.68
CA HIS A 154 -4.84 6.91 -14.46
C HIS A 154 -5.97 6.40 -13.58
N HIS A 155 -7.16 6.22 -14.15
CA HIS A 155 -8.33 5.76 -13.40
C HIS A 155 -8.11 4.36 -12.83
N LYS A 156 -7.48 3.47 -13.61
CA LYS A 156 -7.12 2.12 -13.16
C LYS A 156 -6.19 2.16 -11.94
N VAL A 157 -5.07 2.89 -12.01
CA VAL A 157 -4.11 2.97 -10.90
C VAL A 157 -4.74 3.61 -9.67
N GLU A 158 -5.47 4.72 -9.84
CA GLU A 158 -6.11 5.40 -8.70
C GLU A 158 -7.20 4.52 -8.04
N ALA A 159 -7.95 3.75 -8.82
CA ALA A 159 -8.91 2.78 -8.30
C ALA A 159 -8.21 1.68 -7.45
N LEU A 160 -7.08 1.14 -7.91
CA LEU A 160 -6.29 0.14 -7.17
C LEU A 160 -5.80 0.68 -5.82
N PHE A 161 -5.20 1.88 -5.81
CA PHE A 161 -4.75 2.53 -4.58
C PHE A 161 -5.91 2.83 -3.62
N LYS A 162 -7.06 3.30 -4.11
CA LYS A 162 -8.25 3.53 -3.28
C LYS A 162 -8.85 2.24 -2.72
N ALA A 163 -8.90 1.18 -3.53
CA ALA A 163 -9.39 -0.13 -3.10
C ALA A 163 -8.53 -0.68 -1.95
N PHE A 164 -7.21 -0.65 -2.12
CA PHE A 164 -6.27 -1.04 -1.07
C PHE A 164 -6.39 -0.16 0.17
N ALA A 165 -6.43 1.17 0.01
CA ALA A 165 -6.57 2.12 1.10
C ALA A 165 -7.83 1.86 1.95
N LYS A 166 -8.97 1.59 1.30
CA LYS A 166 -10.22 1.27 2.00
C LYS A 166 -10.11 -0.02 2.82
N CYS A 167 -9.46 -1.06 2.28
CA CYS A 167 -9.21 -2.31 3.00
C CYS A 167 -8.31 -2.09 4.23
N VAL A 168 -7.27 -1.27 4.10
CA VAL A 168 -6.39 -0.89 5.23
C VAL A 168 -7.17 -0.09 6.27
N SER A 169 -8.01 0.86 5.86
CA SER A 169 -8.86 1.64 6.76
C SER A 169 -9.76 0.74 7.59
N GLU A 170 -10.44 -0.20 6.93
CA GLU A 170 -11.31 -1.16 7.63
C GLU A 170 -10.52 -2.09 8.55
N ALA A 171 -9.31 -2.50 8.15
CA ALA A 171 -8.46 -3.39 8.94
C ALA A 171 -7.99 -2.72 10.24
N LEU A 172 -7.69 -1.42 10.17
CA LEU A 172 -7.29 -0.60 11.32
C LEU A 172 -8.48 -0.10 12.16
N GLY A 173 -9.71 -0.25 11.67
CA GLY A 173 -10.94 0.00 12.43
C GLY A 173 -11.27 -1.12 13.42
N TYR A 174 -12.33 -0.96 14.22
CA TYR A 174 -12.72 -1.92 15.25
C TYR A 174 -13.38 -3.18 14.65
N GLY A 175 -12.74 -4.34 14.82
CA GLY A 175 -13.21 -5.67 14.40
C GLY A 175 -13.18 -6.67 15.56
N GLY A 176 -14.19 -7.54 15.63
CA GLY A 176 -14.31 -8.62 16.62
C GLY A 176 -13.38 -9.81 16.36
N GLU A 177 -13.74 -11.00 16.88
CA GLU A 177 -12.87 -12.20 16.98
C GLU A 177 -11.96 -12.48 15.75
N LEU A 178 -10.67 -12.68 16.05
CA LEU A 178 -9.55 -12.46 15.12
C LEU A 178 -9.06 -13.71 14.36
N SER A 179 -9.25 -14.90 14.92
CA SER A 179 -8.72 -16.14 14.34
C SER A 179 -9.31 -17.35 15.06
N THR A 180 -9.72 -18.38 14.32
CA THR A 180 -10.10 -19.68 14.90
C THR A 180 -8.91 -20.39 15.55
N LYS A 181 -7.67 -20.00 15.22
CA LYS A 181 -6.44 -20.51 15.85
C LYS A 181 -6.05 -19.75 17.13
N GLY A 182 -6.81 -18.71 17.52
CA GLY A 182 -6.54 -17.91 18.71
C GLY A 182 -5.36 -16.94 18.62
N VAL A 183 -4.51 -17.01 17.58
CA VAL A 183 -3.31 -16.17 17.43
C VAL A 183 -3.16 -15.64 15.99
N ILE A 184 -2.63 -14.42 15.85
CA ILE A 184 -2.09 -13.83 14.62
C ILE A 184 -0.63 -13.39 14.91
N GLU A 185 0.35 -14.10 14.35
CA GLU A 185 1.77 -13.76 14.50
C GLU A 185 2.19 -12.74 13.44
N ILE A 186 2.18 -11.45 13.78
CA ILE A 186 2.67 -10.38 12.90
C ILE A 186 4.18 -10.18 13.07
N ASN A 187 4.68 -10.29 14.29
CA ASN A 187 6.11 -10.27 14.61
C ASN A 187 6.52 -11.72 14.88
N GLY A 188 7.40 -12.29 14.05
CA GLY A 188 7.80 -13.70 14.16
C GLY A 188 8.59 -13.99 15.43
N GLN A 189 7.89 -14.15 16.54
CA GLN A 189 8.34 -14.81 17.77
C GLN A 189 7.37 -15.92 18.11
#